data_AF-A0A1B6FB75-F1
#
_entry.id   AF-A0A1B6FB75-F1
#
_cell.length_a   1.000
_cell.length_b   1.000
_cell.length_c   1.000
_cell.angle_alpha   90.00
_cell.angle_beta   90.00
_cell.angle_gamma   90.00
#
_symmetry.space_group_name_H-M   'P 1'
#
loop_
_entity.id
_entity.type
_entity.pdbx_description
1 polymer ?
#
loop_
_entity_poly.entity_id
_entity_poly.type
_entity_poly.pdbx_seq_one_letter_code
_entity_poly.pdbx_strand_id
1 'polypeptide(L)'
;LIAELHKVFESDHVNIEHVHALMLAYQSNPSEWRKYARFDRYRYTRNLVDAGNGKFNLMILCWGEGHGSAIHDHANAHCFMKMLQGDLSEIRFDWPKEGMSE
;
A
#
# COMPACT_ATOMS: atom_id res chain seq x y z
N LEU A 1 6.37 3.43 -13.60
CA LEU A 1 5.67 2.53 -12.66
C LEU A 1 4.17 2.42 -12.96
N ILE A 2 3.38 3.50 -12.81
CA ILE A 2 1.90 3.43 -12.95
C ILE A 2 1.46 2.79 -14.28
N ALA A 3 2.02 3.22 -15.41
CA ALA A 3 1.69 2.66 -16.73
C ALA A 3 1.99 1.15 -16.83
N GLU A 4 3.04 0.66 -16.16
CA GLU A 4 3.36 -0.78 -16.14
C GLU A 4 2.40 -1.55 -15.23
N LEU A 5 1.98 -0.95 -14.10
CA LEU A 5 0.94 -1.56 -13.27
C LEU A 5 -0.37 -1.72 -14.04
N HIS A 6 -0.79 -0.70 -14.81
CA HIS A 6 -1.96 -0.82 -15.69
C HIS A 6 -1.85 -2.04 -16.62
N LYS A 7 -0.71 -2.21 -17.30
CA LYS A 7 -0.47 -3.38 -18.18
C LYS A 7 -0.52 -4.71 -17.44
N VAL A 8 0.14 -4.80 -16.28
CA VAL A 8 0.19 -6.06 -15.50
C VAL A 8 -1.20 -6.46 -15.00
N PHE A 9 -2.04 -5.47 -14.68
CA PHE A 9 -3.41 -5.68 -14.25
C PHE A 9 -4.42 -5.64 -15.42
N GLU A 10 -4.03 -5.73 -16.69
CA GLU A 10 -5.00 -5.84 -17.81
C GLU A 10 -5.71 -7.21 -17.83
N SER A 11 -4.98 -8.27 -17.51
CA SER A 11 -5.49 -9.65 -17.41
C SER A 11 -6.08 -9.95 -16.02
N ASP A 12 -6.87 -11.03 -15.91
CA ASP A 12 -7.36 -11.54 -14.62
C ASP A 12 -6.30 -12.41 -13.93
N HIS A 13 -5.28 -12.85 -14.67
CA HIS A 13 -4.13 -13.54 -14.10
C HIS A 13 -3.02 -12.53 -13.80
N VAL A 14 -2.72 -12.35 -12.51
CA VAL A 14 -1.69 -11.42 -12.03
C VAL A 14 -0.50 -12.19 -11.47
N ASN A 15 0.68 -11.93 -12.03
CA ASN A 15 1.93 -12.45 -11.46
C ASN A 15 2.40 -11.55 -10.31
N ILE A 16 2.17 -12.00 -9.08
CA ILE A 16 2.47 -11.28 -7.83
C ILE A 16 3.96 -10.97 -7.70
N GLU A 17 4.84 -11.90 -8.07
CA GLU A 17 6.30 -11.71 -8.04
C GLU A 17 6.74 -10.60 -8.99
N HIS A 18 6.10 -10.52 -10.17
CA HIS A 18 6.37 -9.47 -11.12
C HIS A 18 5.92 -8.09 -10.62
N VAL A 19 4.74 -7.99 -10.01
CA VAL A 19 4.27 -6.75 -9.37
C VAL A 19 5.23 -6.31 -8.27
N HIS A 20 5.67 -7.25 -7.42
CA HIS A 20 6.62 -6.98 -6.35
C HIS A 20 7.97 -6.47 -6.92
N ALA A 21 8.49 -7.09 -7.97
CA ALA A 21 9.71 -6.65 -8.66
C ALA A 21 9.56 -5.25 -9.27
N LEU A 22 8.43 -4.94 -9.91
CA LEU A 22 8.16 -3.60 -10.46
C LEU A 22 8.13 -2.53 -9.36
N MET A 23 7.45 -2.82 -8.24
CA MET A 23 7.39 -1.93 -7.10
C MET A 23 8.79 -1.71 -6.51
N LEU A 24 9.59 -2.76 -6.34
CA LEU A 24 10.96 -2.64 -5.84
C LEU A 24 11.88 -1.84 -6.78
N ALA A 25 11.80 -2.09 -8.09
CA ALA A 25 12.65 -1.45 -9.10
C ALA A 25 12.43 0.07 -9.20
N TYR A 26 11.25 0.58 -8.81
CA TYR A 26 11.03 2.01 -8.72
C TYR A 26 11.93 2.64 -7.64
N GLN A 27 12.82 3.54 -8.05
CA GLN A 27 13.59 4.37 -7.13
C GLN A 27 12.76 5.57 -6.71
N SER A 28 12.52 5.71 -5.40
CA SER A 28 11.67 6.79 -4.87
C SER A 28 12.27 8.16 -5.20
N ASN A 29 11.45 9.02 -5.81
CA ASN A 29 11.81 10.39 -6.12
C ASN A 29 10.75 11.34 -5.55
N PRO A 30 11.06 12.10 -4.47
CA PRO A 30 10.09 12.99 -3.82
C PRO A 30 9.39 13.98 -4.76
N SER A 31 10.04 14.43 -5.82
CA SER A 31 9.43 15.38 -6.76
C SER A 31 8.22 14.79 -7.51
N GLU A 32 8.17 13.47 -7.69
CA GLU A 32 7.09 12.78 -8.41
C GLU A 32 5.84 12.58 -7.54
N TRP A 33 6.04 12.33 -6.24
CA TRP A 33 4.96 11.91 -5.35
C TRP A 33 4.55 12.94 -4.28
N ARG A 34 5.33 14.01 -4.06
CA ARG A 34 5.05 15.02 -3.02
C ARG A 34 3.67 15.67 -3.15
N LYS A 35 3.12 15.79 -4.37
CA LYS A 35 1.74 16.30 -4.58
C LYS A 35 0.64 15.45 -3.91
N TYR A 36 0.92 14.17 -3.65
CA TYR A 36 0.02 13.25 -2.95
C TYR A 36 0.34 13.13 -1.46
N ALA A 37 1.46 13.69 -0.99
CA ALA A 37 1.93 13.54 0.38
C ALA A 37 1.24 14.52 1.33
N ARG A 38 -0.06 14.31 1.58
CA ARG A 38 -0.86 15.17 2.46
C ARG A 38 -0.92 14.57 3.86
N PHE A 39 -0.33 15.25 4.82
CA PHE A 39 -0.31 14.79 6.22
C PHE A 39 -1.50 15.36 6.99
N ASP A 40 -1.95 14.59 7.98
CA ASP A 40 -2.85 15.04 9.03
C ASP A 40 -2.11 14.98 10.38
N ARG A 41 -2.49 15.82 11.34
CA ARG A 41 -1.80 15.92 12.63
C ARG A 41 -2.03 14.70 13.52
N TYR A 42 -3.21 14.08 13.45
CA TYR A 42 -3.67 13.13 14.46
C TYR A 42 -3.73 11.68 13.97
N ARG A 43 -3.72 11.47 12.65
CA ARG A 43 -3.79 10.14 12.06
C ARG A 43 -3.03 10.07 10.74
N TYR A 44 -2.64 8.86 10.35
CA TYR A 44 -2.10 8.65 9.02
C TYR A 44 -3.20 8.92 7.98
N THR A 45 -2.79 9.37 6.80
CA THR A 45 -3.71 9.65 5.69
C THR A 45 -3.55 8.62 4.59
N ARG A 46 -4.60 8.45 3.78
CA ARG A 46 -4.62 7.62 2.58
C ARG A 46 -4.92 8.53 1.39
N ASN A 47 -3.94 8.71 0.51
CA ASN A 47 -4.02 9.63 -0.61
C ASN A 47 -4.04 8.83 -1.92
N LEU A 48 -5.19 8.77 -2.58
CA LEU A 48 -5.34 8.08 -3.85
C LEU A 48 -4.42 8.72 -4.91
N VAL A 49 -3.61 7.89 -5.56
CA VAL A 49 -2.72 8.30 -6.67
C VAL A 49 -3.34 7.93 -8.00
N ASP A 50 -3.84 6.70 -8.10
CA ASP A 50 -4.42 6.13 -9.31
C ASP A 50 -5.49 5.10 -8.92
N ALA A 51 -6.68 5.18 -9.52
CA ALA A 51 -7.79 4.25 -9.28
C ALA A 51 -7.69 2.97 -10.14
N GLY A 52 -6.59 2.82 -10.86
CA GLY A 52 -6.32 1.71 -11.76
C GLY A 52 -7.31 1.62 -12.91
N ASN A 53 -7.43 0.41 -13.43
CA ASN A 53 -8.36 0.00 -14.47
C ASN A 53 -9.54 -0.80 -13.88
N GLY A 54 -9.91 -0.52 -12.63
CA GLY A 54 -10.92 -1.26 -11.87
C GLY A 54 -10.40 -2.51 -11.16
N LYS A 55 -9.12 -2.89 -11.37
CA LYS A 55 -8.52 -4.10 -10.79
C LYS A 55 -7.50 -3.83 -9.68
N PHE A 56 -7.08 -2.57 -9.50
CA PHE A 56 -6.19 -2.19 -8.40
C PHE A 56 -6.44 -0.73 -7.99
N ASN A 57 -6.03 -0.38 -6.77
CA ASN A 57 -5.92 0.99 -6.32
C ASN A 57 -4.48 1.26 -5.91
N LEU A 58 -3.90 2.35 -6.39
CA LEU A 58 -2.59 2.83 -5.95
C LEU A 58 -2.76 4.08 -5.08
N MET A 59 -2.20 4.03 -3.88
CA MET A 59 -2.31 5.13 -2.92
C MET A 59 -1.01 5.34 -2.16
N ILE A 60 -0.80 6.58 -1.71
CA ILE A 60 0.28 6.95 -0.81
C ILE A 60 -0.30 7.14 0.58
N LEU A 61 0.28 6.43 1.54
CA LEU A 61 -0.02 6.63 2.95
C LEU A 61 1.03 7.55 3.56
N CYS A 62 0.58 8.55 4.30
CA CYS A 62 1.46 9.48 5.00
C CYS A 62 1.32 9.27 6.50
N TRP A 63 2.42 8.89 7.14
CA TRP A 63 2.50 8.61 8.57
C TRP A 63 3.26 9.75 9.23
N GLY A 64 2.59 10.50 10.10
CA GLY A 64 3.26 11.42 11.01
C GLY A 64 4.01 10.67 12.10
N GLU A 65 4.81 11.40 12.88
CA GLU A 65 5.52 10.83 14.01
C GLU A 65 4.55 10.17 15.00
N GLY A 66 4.86 8.93 15.39
CA GLY A 66 4.04 8.14 16.32
C GLY A 66 2.73 7.60 15.73
N HIS A 67 2.43 7.81 14.45
CA HIS A 67 1.24 7.24 13.82
C HIS A 67 1.40 5.73 13.61
N GLY A 68 0.30 5.00 13.75
CA GLY A 68 0.21 3.57 13.48
C GLY A 68 -1.19 3.20 12.99
N SER A 69 -1.32 1.99 12.43
CA SER A 69 -2.63 1.40 12.14
C SER A 69 -3.09 0.51 13.28
N ALA A 70 -4.40 0.28 13.37
CA ALA A 70 -4.91 -0.88 14.08
C ALA A 70 -4.47 -2.19 13.39
N ILE A 71 -4.61 -3.31 14.08
CA ILE A 71 -4.55 -4.64 13.47
C ILE A 71 -5.72 -4.76 12.49
N HIS A 72 -5.46 -5.13 11.24
CA HIS A 72 -6.49 -5.24 10.20
C HIS A 72 -6.10 -6.28 9.14
N ASP A 73 -7.10 -6.79 8.44
CA ASP A 73 -6.92 -7.62 7.25
C ASP A 73 -7.08 -6.80 5.96
N HIS A 74 -7.07 -7.48 4.82
CA HIS A 74 -7.17 -6.85 3.50
C HIS A 74 -8.37 -7.33 2.68
N ALA A 75 -9.43 -7.86 3.33
CA ALA A 75 -10.69 -8.22 2.70
C ALA A 75 -10.55 -9.07 1.42
N ASN A 76 -9.67 -10.08 1.46
CA ASN A 76 -9.36 -10.99 0.35
C ASN A 76 -8.74 -10.30 -0.90
N ALA A 77 -8.13 -9.12 -0.75
CA ALA A 77 -7.36 -8.45 -1.79
C ALA A 77 -5.85 -8.62 -1.57
N HIS A 78 -5.08 -8.66 -2.66
CA HIS A 78 -3.62 -8.54 -2.59
C HIS A 78 -3.23 -7.12 -2.18
N CYS A 79 -2.32 -7.01 -1.20
CA CYS A 79 -1.77 -5.75 -0.74
C CYS A 79 -0.26 -5.73 -0.95
N PHE A 80 0.24 -4.65 -1.56
CA PHE A 80 1.67 -4.42 -1.78
C PHE A 80 2.06 -3.10 -1.12
N MET A 81 3.10 -3.13 -0.29
CA MET A 81 3.64 -1.95 0.36
C MET A 81 5.07 -1.68 -0.11
N LYS A 82 5.36 -0.43 -0.45
CA LYS A 82 6.71 0.05 -0.77
C LYS A 82 7.01 1.30 0.05
N MET A 83 8.12 1.29 0.77
CA MET A 83 8.63 2.49 1.42
C MET A 83 9.10 3.51 0.38
N LEU A 84 8.55 4.73 0.46
CA LEU A 84 8.99 5.88 -0.34
C LEU A 84 9.95 6.79 0.42
N GLN A 85 9.76 6.92 1.74
CA GLN A 85 10.60 7.72 2.63
C GLN A 85 10.40 7.24 4.08
N GLY A 86 11.47 7.24 4.87
CA GLY A 86 11.45 6.81 6.27
C GLY A 86 11.27 5.29 6.42
N ASP A 87 10.78 4.87 7.58
CA ASP A 87 10.70 3.48 7.98
C ASP A 87 9.32 3.16 8.60
N LEU A 88 8.85 1.93 8.42
CA LEU A 88 7.66 1.38 9.09
C LEU A 88 8.02 0.04 9.73
N SER A 89 7.44 -0.23 10.89
CA SER A 89 7.49 -1.55 11.52
C SER A 89 6.22 -2.32 11.18
N GLU A 90 6.37 -3.46 10.51
CA GLU A 90 5.27 -4.40 10.27
C GLU A 90 5.32 -5.51 11.32
N ILE A 91 4.19 -5.75 11.98
CA ILE A 91 3.99 -6.86 12.91
C ILE A 91 2.86 -7.74 12.36
N ARG A 92 3.16 -9.00 12.10
CA ARG A 92 2.19 -9.98 11.58
C ARG A 92 1.55 -10.75 12.72
N PHE A 93 0.22 -10.88 12.65
CA PHE A 93 -0.59 -11.62 13.61
C PHE A 93 -1.29 -12.78 12.91
N ASP A 94 -1.46 -13.89 13.62
CA ASP A 94 -2.36 -14.96 13.19
C ASP A 94 -3.82 -14.52 13.36
N TRP A 95 -4.72 -15.17 12.61
CA TRP A 95 -6.15 -14.97 12.81
C TRP A 95 -6.57 -15.35 14.23
N PRO A 96 -7.54 -14.65 14.83
CA PRO A 96 -8.08 -15.02 16.13
C PRO A 96 -8.59 -16.47 16.09
N LYS A 97 -8.26 -17.26 17.11
CA LYS A 97 -8.83 -18.60 17.26
C LYS A 97 -10.32 -18.44 17.59
N GLU A 98 -11.18 -19.19 16.90
CA GLU A 98 -12.61 -19.21 17.21
C GLU A 98 -12.83 -19.55 18.70
N GLY A 99 -13.59 -18.71 19.41
CA GLY A 99 -13.98 -18.94 20.80
C GLY A 99 -13.31 -18.07 21.87
N MET A 100 -12.44 -17.13 21.51
CA MET A 100 -12.03 -16.06 22.43
C MET A 100 -12.85 -14.79 22.16
N SER A 101 -14.03 -14.70 22.77
CA SER A 101 -14.60 -13.40 23.11
C SER A 101 -13.82 -12.81 24.29
N GLU A 102 -13.62 -11.50 24.29
CA GLU A 102 -13.15 -10.76 25.47
C GLU A 102 -13.99 -11.02 26.72
#